data_AF-R7GNC1-F1
#
_entry.id   AF-R7GNC1-F1
#
_cell.length_a   1.000
_cell.length_b   1.000
_cell.length_c   1.000
_cell.angle_alpha   90.00
_cell.angle_beta   90.00
_cell.angle_gamma   90.00
#
_symmetry.space_group_name_H-M   'P 1'
#
loop_
_entity.id
_entity.type
_entity.pdbx_description
1 polymer ?
#
loop_
_entity_poly.entity_id
_entity_poly.type
_entity_poly.pdbx_seq_one_letter_code
_entity_poly.pdbx_strand_id
1 'polypeptide(L)' 'MNFSGESIVVNQNGEAIKKAGDQEEIIYVDIDLSDSKKIRESRPYTQLRRNKFYRKIILP' A
#
# COMPACT_ATOMS: atom_id res chain seq x y z
N MET A 1 -0.77 -28.52 1.32
CA MET A 1 -0.95 -27.10 0.93
C MET A 1 0.37 -26.42 1.18
N ASN A 2 0.95 -25.72 0.21
CA ASN A 2 2.24 -25.03 0.36
C ASN A 2 1.97 -23.53 0.37
N PHE A 3 2.15 -22.87 1.51
CA PHE A 3 1.93 -21.44 1.69
C PHE A 3 3.28 -20.73 1.65
N SER A 4 3.35 -19.64 0.89
CA SER A 4 4.61 -18.93 0.67
C SER A 4 4.99 -17.97 1.80
N GLY A 5 4.15 -17.75 2.81
CA GLY A 5 4.40 -16.76 3.87
C GLY A 5 4.60 -15.35 3.29
N GLU A 6 5.75 -14.74 3.58
CA GLU A 6 6.28 -13.53 2.91
C GLU A 6 5.39 -12.28 3.05
N SER A 7 4.68 -12.17 4.18
CA SER A 7 3.89 -10.99 4.55
C SER A 7 4.75 -9.73 4.50
N ILE A 8 4.21 -8.61 4.02
CA ILE A 8 4.98 -7.39 3.75
C ILE A 8 4.28 -6.15 4.28
N VAL A 9 5.07 -5.23 4.86
CA VAL A 9 4.66 -3.85 5.18
C VAL A 9 5.34 -2.92 4.18
N VAL A 10 4.56 -2.10 3.50
CA VAL A 10 5.05 -1.11 2.53
C VAL A 10 4.69 0.32 2.98
N ASN A 11 5.55 1.28 2.67
CA ASN A 11 5.30 2.68 2.94
C ASN A 11 4.47 3.36 1.82
N GLN A 12 4.13 4.63 2.03
CA GLN A 12 3.39 5.47 1.09
C GLN A 12 4.06 5.69 -0.28
N ASN A 13 5.36 5.39 -0.41
CA ASN A 13 6.10 5.43 -1.67
C ASN A 13 6.17 4.06 -2.36
N GLY A 14 5.62 3.00 -1.74
CA GLY A 14 5.66 1.62 -2.25
C GLY A 14 6.96 0.87 -1.89
N GLU A 15 7.78 1.43 -1.00
CA GLU A 15 9.01 0.76 -0.54
C GLU A 15 8.66 -0.24 0.57
N ALA A 16 9.29 -1.42 0.53
CA ALA A 16 9.13 -2.44 1.56
C ALA A 16 9.85 -2.01 2.85
N ILE A 17 9.09 -1.77 3.92
CA ILE A 17 9.64 -1.46 5.25
C ILE A 17 10.09 -2.76 5.94
N LYS A 18 9.28 -3.80 5.83
CA LYS A 18 9.54 -5.12 6.41
C LYS A 18 8.88 -6.20 5.56
N LYS A 19 9.56 -7.33 5.43
CA LYS A 19 9.04 -8.55 4.80
C LYS A 19 9.30 -9.72 5.74
N ALA A 20 8.31 -10.58 5.93
CA ALA A 20 8.43 -11.85 6.62
C ALA A 20 9.17 -12.85 5.74
N GLY A 21 9.69 -13.92 6.34
CA GLY A 21 10.09 -15.12 5.60
C GLY A 21 8.91 -16.03 5.23
N ASP A 22 9.23 -17.23 4.77
CA ASP A 22 8.27 -18.30 4.44
C ASP A 22 7.92 -19.21 5.64
N GLN A 23 8.50 -18.95 6.82
CA GLN A 23 8.25 -19.66 8.07
C GLN A 23 7.34 -18.84 9.01
N GLU A 24 6.97 -19.44 10.15
CA GLU A 24 6.19 -18.76 11.19
C GLU A 24 6.99 -17.59 11.78
N GLU A 25 6.46 -16.37 11.65
CA GLU A 25 7.06 -15.13 12.15
C GLU A 25 5.95 -14.14 12.54
N ILE A 26 6.20 -13.36 13.59
CA ILE A 26 5.41 -12.16 13.89
C ILE A 26 6.14 -10.96 13.30
N ILE A 27 5.54 -10.30 12.32
CA ILE A 27 6.03 -9.01 11.83
C ILE A 27 5.36 -7.88 12.60
N TYR A 28 6.15 -6.92 13.06
CA TYR A 28 5.68 -5.74 13.76
C TYR A 28 6.46 -4.52 13.27
N VAL A 29 5.75 -3.43 12.97
CA VAL A 29 6.32 -2.17 12.50
C VAL A 29 5.49 -1.03 13.06
N ASP A 30 6.14 -0.03 13.66
CA ASP A 30 5.53 1.25 13.99
C ASP A 30 5.46 2.13 12.73
N ILE A 31 4.27 2.63 12.41
CA ILE A 31 4.04 3.43 11.20
C ILE A 31 3.61 4.84 11.60
N ASP A 32 4.36 5.85 11.14
CA ASP A 32 3.91 7.24 11.22
C ASP A 32 2.96 7.57 10.05
N LEU A 33 1.71 7.86 10.41
CA LEU A 33 0.68 8.24 9.44
C LEU A 33 0.86 9.66 8.88
N SER A 34 1.69 10.49 9.51
CA SER A 34 1.95 11.86 9.07
C SER A 34 2.60 11.91 7.68
N ASP A 35 3.42 10.92 7.33
CA ASP A 35 4.11 10.89 6.04
C ASP A 35 3.17 10.63 4.86
N SER A 36 2.08 9.89 5.09
CA SER A 36 1.03 9.72 4.09
C SER A 36 0.39 11.05 3.71
N LYS A 37 0.25 11.98 4.65
CA LYS A 37 -0.27 13.32 4.38
C LYS A 37 0.70 14.11 3.50
N LYS A 38 1.98 14.16 3.87
CA LYS A 38 3.03 14.86 3.11
C LYS A 38 3.09 14.38 1.65
N ILE A 39 3.06 13.05 1.45
CA ILE A 39 3.09 12.49 0.09
C ILE A 39 1.84 12.83 -0.70
N ARG A 40 0.64 12.77 -0.12
CA ARG A 40 -0.61 13.16 -0.80
C ARG A 40 -0.63 14.64 -1.19
N GLU A 41 -0.04 15.51 -0.39
CA GLU A 41 0.10 16.93 -0.71
C GLU A 41 1.09 17.17 -1.86
N SER A 42 2.24 16.48 -1.85
CA SER A 42 3.24 16.60 -2.94
C SER A 42 2.82 15.92 -4.25
N ARG A 43 2.02 14.85 -4.15
CA ARG A 43 1.54 14.02 -5.26
C ARG A 43 0.02 13.88 -5.14
N PRO A 44 -0.77 14.89 -5.56
CA PRO A 44 -2.21 14.96 -5.31
C PRO A 44 -3.03 14.05 -6.25
N TYR A 45 -2.61 12.80 -6.42
CA TYR A 45 -3.22 11.86 -7.34
C TYR A 45 -4.72 11.73 -7.10
N THR A 46 -5.17 11.73 -5.85
CA THR A 46 -6.58 11.64 -5.47
C THR A 46 -7.42 12.80 -6.01
N GLN A 47 -6.88 14.02 -6.05
CA GLN A 47 -7.55 15.20 -6.60
C GLN A 47 -7.56 15.19 -8.13
N LEU A 48 -6.54 14.60 -8.75
CA LEU A 48 -6.40 14.50 -10.20
C LEU A 48 -7.22 13.36 -10.83
N ARG A 49 -7.85 12.51 -10.01
CA ARG A 49 -8.68 11.39 -10.50
C ARG A 49 -9.87 11.90 -11.29
N ARG A 50 -10.04 11.37 -12.51
CA ARG A 50 -11.23 11.65 -13.33
C ARG A 50 -12.35 10.64 -13.08
N ASN A 51 -12.92 10.68 -11.87
CA ASN A 51 -13.90 9.70 -11.39
C ASN A 51 -15.08 9.45 -12.36
N LYS A 52 -15.49 10.48 -13.12
CA LYS A 52 -16.55 10.36 -14.14
C LYS A 52 -16.29 9.30 -15.22
N PHE A 53 -15.03 8.93 -15.47
CA PHE A 53 -14.67 7.90 -16.45
C PHE A 53 -14.51 6.49 -15.85
N TYR A 54 -14.43 6.35 -14.52
CA TYR A 54 -14.22 5.04 -13.89
C TYR A 54 -15.44 4.13 -13.93
N ARG A 55 -16.65 4.67 -14.14
CA ARG A 55 -17.85 3.85 -14.33
C ARG A 55 -17.72 2.84 -15.48
N LYS A 56 -16.97 3.18 -16.54
CA LYS A 56 -16.69 2.26 -17.66
C LYS A 56 -15.67 1.16 -17.34
N ILE A 57 -14.93 1.28 -16.24
CA ILE A 57 -13.93 0.31 -15.79
C ILE A 57 -14.53 -0.64 -14.74
N ILE A 58 -15.51 -0.16 -13.97
CA ILE A 58 -16.07 -0.87 -12.80
C ILE A 58 -17.26 -1.77 -13.19
N LEU A 59 -17.84 -1.59 -14.38
CA LEU A 59 -18.93 -2.44 -14.87
C LEU A 59 -18.38 -3.40 -15.95
N PRO A 60 -18.71 -4.71 -15.87
CA PRO A 60 -18.32 -5.69 -16.89
C PRO A 60 -18.95 -5.38 -18.25
#